data_AF-A0A920KA48-F1
#
_entry.id   AF-A0A920KA48-F1
#
_cell.length_a   1.000
_cell.length_b   1.000
_cell.length_c   1.000
_cell.angle_alpha   90.00
_cell.angle_beta   90.00
_cell.angle_gamma   90.00
#
_symmetry.space_group_name_H-M   'P 1'
#
loop_
_entity.id
_entity.type
_entity.pdbx_description
1 polymer ?
#
loop_
_entity_poly.entity_id
_entity_poly.type
_entity_poly.pdbx_seq_one_letter_code
_entity_poly.pdbx_strand_id
1 'polypeptide(L)' 'MFTSTMTGVFELKTDSIKLDLKQGTAISSDKVNAFGPGGEIHAEGLQIVQKGKHVKFLGKSKAKFLASGNIGS' A
#
# COMPACT_ATOMS: atom_id res chain seq x y z
N MET A 1 9.24 8.13 -0.42
CA MET A 1 8.90 6.80 0.12
C MET A 1 7.79 6.98 1.14
N PHE A 2 6.60 6.41 0.90
CA PHE A 2 5.47 6.44 1.82
C PHE A 2 5.31 5.07 2.47
N THR A 3 5.12 5.02 3.79
CA THR A 3 4.85 3.78 4.53
C THR A 3 3.43 3.86 5.08
N SER A 4 2.61 2.84 4.83
CA SER A 4 1.25 2.74 5.39
C SER A 4 1.15 1.55 6.34
N THR A 5 0.47 1.74 7.47
CA THR A 5 0.08 0.67 8.39
C THR A 5 -1.30 0.18 8.01
N MET A 6 -1.44 -1.13 7.80
CA MET A 6 -2.69 -1.72 7.31
C MET A 6 -3.62 -2.04 8.50
N THR A 7 -4.58 -1.16 8.79
CA THR A 7 -5.71 -1.40 9.72
C THR A 7 -7.06 -1.53 8.99
N GLY A 8 -7.59 -2.75 8.80
CA GLY A 8 -8.84 -3.00 8.07
C GLY A 8 -8.68 -3.87 6.81
N VAL A 9 -9.69 -3.88 5.93
CA VAL A 9 -9.63 -4.58 4.64
C VAL A 9 -8.99 -3.68 3.60
N PHE A 10 -7.93 -4.15 2.94
CA PHE A 10 -7.21 -3.44 1.88
C PHE A 10 -7.08 -4.34 0.67
N GLU A 11 -7.11 -3.75 -0.51
CA GLU A 11 -6.85 -4.44 -1.77
C GLU A 11 -5.62 -3.82 -2.44
N LEU A 12 -4.67 -4.67 -2.86
CA LEU A 12 -3.50 -4.29 -3.64
C LEU A 12 -3.59 -4.97 -5.01
N LYS A 13 -3.56 -4.18 -6.09
CA LYS A 13 -3.55 -4.67 -7.47
C LYS A 13 -2.24 -4.30 -8.15
N THR A 14 -1.55 -5.30 -8.68
CA THR A 14 -0.28 -5.19 -9.41
C THR A 14 -0.19 -6.37 -10.38
N ASP A 15 0.53 -6.20 -11.51
CA ASP A 15 0.59 -7.25 -12.55
C ASP A 15 1.39 -8.47 -12.09
N SER A 16 2.53 -8.25 -11.44
CA SER A 16 3.33 -9.30 -10.84
C SER A 16 3.82 -8.94 -9.44
N ILE A 17 4.17 -9.94 -8.64
CA ILE A 17 4.81 -9.77 -7.34
C ILE A 17 5.71 -10.96 -7.03
N LYS A 18 6.90 -10.71 -6.47
CA LYS A 18 7.78 -11.75 -5.95
C LYS A 18 7.57 -11.89 -4.44
N LEU A 19 7.25 -13.10 -3.99
CA LEU A 19 6.98 -13.42 -2.59
C LEU A 19 8.13 -14.25 -1.99
N ASP A 20 8.63 -13.81 -0.84
CA ASP A 20 9.49 -14.62 0.03
C ASP A 20 8.68 -15.02 1.28
N LEU A 21 8.25 -16.28 1.30
CA LEU A 21 7.45 -16.86 2.38
C LEU A 21 8.25 -17.03 3.67
N LYS A 22 9.56 -17.26 3.58
CA LYS A 22 10.43 -17.43 4.75
C LYS A 22 10.60 -16.11 5.50
N GLN A 23 10.78 -15.03 4.75
CA GLN A 23 10.94 -13.68 5.31
C GLN A 23 9.60 -12.99 5.57
N GLY A 24 8.51 -13.45 4.95
CA GLY A 24 7.21 -12.78 5.01
C GLY A 24 7.26 -11.41 4.32
N THR A 25 7.95 -11.34 3.19
CA THR A 25 8.12 -10.12 2.41
C THR A 25 7.67 -10.32 0.98
N ALA A 26 7.22 -9.25 0.33
CA ALA A 26 6.92 -9.27 -1.09
C ALA A 26 7.42 -7.99 -1.76
N ILE A 27 7.79 -8.06 -3.04
CA ILE A 27 8.24 -6.89 -3.79
C ILE A 27 7.71 -6.92 -5.23
N SER A 28 7.30 -5.77 -5.73
CA SER A 28 6.97 -5.55 -7.13
C SER A 28 7.52 -4.20 -7.60
N SER A 29 8.03 -4.19 -8.83
CA SER A 29 8.39 -2.98 -9.58
C SER A 29 7.33 -2.60 -10.63
N ASP A 30 6.20 -3.30 -10.64
CA ASP A 30 5.06 -2.95 -11.49
C ASP A 30 4.18 -1.90 -10.80
N LYS A 31 3.39 -1.21 -11.60
CA LYS A 31 2.43 -0.23 -11.07
C LYS A 31 1.46 -0.90 -10.11
N VAL A 32 1.26 -0.27 -8.96
CA VAL A 32 0.33 -0.73 -7.93
C VAL A 32 -0.80 0.27 -7.74
N ASN A 33 -2.02 -0.26 -7.63
CA ASN A 33 -3.18 0.45 -7.11
C ASN A 33 -3.56 -0.17 -5.76
N ALA A 34 -3.57 0.64 -4.72
CA ALA A 34 -3.96 0.24 -3.38
C ALA A 34 -5.26 0.95 -2.99
N PHE A 35 -6.23 0.19 -2.48
CA PHE A 35 -7.52 0.70 -2.01
C PHE A 35 -7.72 0.31 -0.55
N GLY A 36 -8.19 1.25 0.25
CA GLY A 36 -8.53 1.00 1.64
C GLY A 36 -9.51 2.02 2.22
N PRO A 37 -9.89 1.87 3.49
CA PRO A 37 -10.88 2.74 4.13
C PRO A 37 -10.50 4.22 4.14
N GLY A 38 -9.20 4.53 4.15
CA GLY A 38 -8.67 5.90 4.12
C GLY A 38 -8.56 6.52 2.73
N GLY A 39 -8.85 5.77 1.66
CA GLY A 39 -8.73 6.22 0.27
C GLY A 39 -7.85 5.32 -0.59
N GLU A 40 -7.24 5.90 -1.62
CA GLU A 40 -6.51 5.17 -2.67
C GLU A 40 -5.07 5.69 -2.85
N ILE A 41 -4.16 4.79 -3.22
CA ILE A 41 -2.75 5.10 -3.53
C ILE A 41 -2.40 4.45 -4.88
N HIS A 42 -1.76 5.23 -5.74
CA HIS A 42 -1.16 4.76 -6.99
C HIS A 42 0.35 4.94 -6.90
N ALA A 43 1.13 3.91 -7.23
CA ALA A 43 2.59 3.98 -7.22
C ALA A 43 3.24 3.12 -8.32
N GLU A 44 4.53 3.35 -8.57
CA GLU A 44 5.34 2.61 -9.56
C GLU A 44 5.89 1.29 -9.03
N GLY A 45 5.68 0.97 -7.75
CA GLY A 45 6.09 -0.28 -7.15
C GLY A 45 5.66 -0.39 -5.70
N LEU A 46 5.84 -1.57 -5.13
CA LEU A 46 5.52 -1.84 -3.73
C LEU A 46 6.53 -2.80 -3.08
N GLN A 47 6.72 -2.64 -1.77
CA GLN A 47 7.38 -3.62 -0.94
C GLN A 47 6.53 -3.90 0.31
N ILE A 48 6.15 -5.15 0.50
CA ILE A 48 5.53 -5.65 1.72
C ILE A 48 6.66 -6.10 2.65
N VAL A 49 6.67 -5.57 3.87
CA VAL A 49 7.66 -5.92 4.89
C VAL A 49 6.98 -6.26 6.22
N GLN A 50 7.76 -6.79 7.16
CA GLN A 50 7.28 -7.15 8.50
C GLN A 50 6.07 -8.10 8.49
N LYS A 51 6.13 -9.16 7.66
CA LYS A 51 5.06 -10.18 7.56
C LYS A 51 3.69 -9.58 7.21
N GLY A 52 3.66 -8.62 6.29
CA GLY A 52 2.41 -7.99 5.85
C GLY A 52 1.98 -6.76 6.65
N LYS A 53 2.65 -6.42 7.76
CA LYS A 53 2.22 -5.30 8.61
C LYS A 53 2.39 -3.94 7.93
N HIS A 54 3.44 -3.76 7.15
CA HIS A 54 3.74 -2.50 6.48
C HIS A 54 3.90 -2.68 4.97
N VAL A 55 3.33 -1.74 4.22
CA VAL A 55 3.52 -1.61 2.78
C VAL A 55 4.27 -0.31 2.50
N LYS A 56 5.38 -0.42 1.76
CA LYS A 56 6.15 0.72 1.24
C LYS A 56 5.81 0.91 -0.23
N PHE A 57 5.36 2.10 -0.60
CA PHE A 57 5.18 2.47 -2.00
C PHE A 57 6.48 3.03 -2.56
N LEU A 58 6.89 2.52 -3.72
CA LEU A 58 8.15 2.81 -4.38
C LEU A 58 7.95 3.71 -5.60
N GLY A 59 9.01 4.42 -5.97
CA GLY A 59 8.99 5.34 -7.12
C GLY A 59 8.07 6.54 -6.92
N LYS A 60 7.56 7.08 -8.04
CA LYS A 60 6.53 8.13 -8.00
C LYS A 60 5.25 7.54 -7.42
N SER A 61 4.62 8.29 -6.54
CA SER A 61 3.38 7.87 -5.88
C SER A 61 2.44 9.04 -5.72
N LYS A 62 1.13 8.76 -5.85
CA LYS A 62 0.05 9.70 -5.59
C LYS A 62 -0.94 9.05 -4.63
N ALA A 63 -1.26 9.74 -3.55
CA ALA A 63 -2.29 9.32 -2.60
C ALA A 63 -3.49 10.28 -2.70
N LYS A 64 -4.69 9.72 -2.63
CA LYS A 64 -5.94 10.46 -2.48
C LYS A 64 -6.65 9.93 -1.25
N PHE A 65 -6.65 10.73 -0.19
CA PHE A 65 -7.30 10.38 1.05
C PHE A 65 -8.77 10.79 1.00
N LEU A 66 -9.65 9.90 1.47
CA LEU A 66 -11.02 10.27 1.77
C LEU A 66 -10.97 11.14 3.01
N ALA A 67 -11.44 12.38 2.90
CA ALA A 67 -11.67 13.19 4.07
C ALA A 67 -12.78 12.52 4.89
N SER A 68 -12.44 11.94 6.04
CA SER A 68 -13.43 11.69 7.08
C SER A 68 -13.87 13.05 7.58
N GLY A 69 -14.97 13.56 7.04
CA GLY A 69 -15.67 14.70 7.60
C GLY A 69 -16.19 14.35 8.99
N ASN A 70 -15.36 14.57 9.99
CA ASN A 70 -15.78 15.23 11.23
C ASN A 70 -14.77 16.35 11.47
N ILE A 71 -15.06 17.49 10.84
CA ILE A 71 -14.61 18.77 11.36
C ILE A 71 -15.53 19.03 12.57
N GLY A 72 -15.13 18.52 13.73
CA GLY A 72 -15.71 18.87 15.03
C GLY A 72 -14.53 18.97 15.99
N SER A 73 -14.35 20.04 16.76
CA SER A 73 -15.24 21.11 17.23
C SER A 73 -14.52 22.45 17.19
#